data_AF-A0A1M3P330-F1
#
_entry.id   AF-A0A1M3P330-F1
#
_cell.length_a   1.000
_cell.length_b   1.000
_cell.length_c   1.000
_cell.angle_alpha   90.00
_cell.angle_beta   90.00
_cell.angle_gamma   90.00
#
_symmetry.space_group_name_H-M   'P 1'
#
loop_
_entity.id
_entity.type
_entity.pdbx_description
1 polymer ?
#
loop_
_entity_poly.entity_id
_entity_poly.type
_entity_poly.pdbx_seq_one_letter_code
_entity_poly.pdbx_strand_id
1 'polypeptide(L)'
;MNGDDKDIKKHWNAQEPSLFREPGKHDPGFSIVNNTGQAKDILASEMDGNPVQLYKTRNPATTYEDPIAKAQSLIRWHHSHQPSDDEFRTRVKSVEDQLLFLLLRGDMSDNQRANGLVKLAKLLADAQKRQEDLLHRDKVEERKRTEQMLKASRMAEQMRRQRRGDGDA
;
A
#
# COMPACT_ATOMS: atom_id res chain seq x y z
N MET A 1 -45.77 -10.05 -24.43
CA MET A 1 -44.74 -9.03 -24.10
C MET A 1 -44.42 -9.18 -22.61
N ASN A 2 -44.07 -10.38 -22.16
CA ASN A 2 -42.77 -11.07 -22.15
C ASN A 2 -41.84 -10.48 -21.08
N GLY A 3 -41.82 -11.15 -19.92
CA GLY A 3 -40.99 -10.82 -18.76
C GLY A 3 -39.48 -10.85 -19.05
N ASP A 4 -39.09 -11.55 -20.11
CA ASP A 4 -37.71 -11.67 -20.56
C ASP A 4 -37.08 -10.33 -20.94
N ASP A 5 -37.84 -9.39 -21.52
CA ASP A 5 -37.32 -8.06 -21.90
C ASP A 5 -36.94 -7.20 -20.69
N LYS A 6 -37.58 -7.41 -19.54
CA LYS A 6 -37.25 -6.70 -18.30
C LYS A 6 -35.97 -7.23 -17.67
N ASP A 7 -35.80 -8.55 -17.67
CA ASP A 7 -34.59 -9.19 -17.13
C ASP A 7 -33.39 -8.93 -18.04
N ILE A 8 -33.56 -8.98 -19.37
CA ILE A 8 -32.51 -8.62 -20.34
C ILE A 8 -32.06 -7.17 -20.16
N LYS A 9 -32.98 -6.21 -19.99
CA LYS A 9 -32.62 -4.81 -19.71
C LYS A 9 -31.92 -4.63 -18.37
N LYS A 10 -32.30 -5.40 -17.35
CA LYS A 10 -31.64 -5.37 -16.04
C LYS A 10 -30.22 -5.91 -16.12
N HIS A 11 -30.00 -6.98 -16.89
CA HIS A 11 -28.68 -7.54 -17.14
C HIS A 11 -27.81 -6.63 -18.03
N TRP A 12 -28.40 -5.98 -19.03
CA TRP A 12 -27.71 -5.00 -19.88
C TRP A 12 -27.26 -3.77 -19.09
N ASN A 13 -28.14 -3.18 -18.28
CA ASN A 13 -27.82 -2.04 -17.43
C ASN A 13 -26.80 -2.37 -16.32
N ALA A 14 -26.69 -3.65 -15.92
CA ALA A 14 -25.66 -4.11 -14.98
C ALA A 14 -24.29 -4.31 -15.66
N GLN A 15 -24.25 -4.47 -16.98
CA GLN A 15 -23.05 -4.68 -17.79
C GLN A 15 -22.49 -3.41 -18.44
N GLU A 16 -23.14 -2.26 -18.25
CA GLU A 16 -22.59 -0.95 -18.64
C GLU A 16 -21.93 -0.18 -17.46
N PRO A 17 -20.85 -0.65 -16.82
CA PRO A 17 -19.87 0.30 -16.30
C PRO A 17 -19.14 0.88 -17.51
N SER A 18 -19.66 2.01 -18.00
CA SER A 18 -18.96 2.91 -18.91
C SER A 18 -17.49 3.03 -18.52
N LEU A 19 -16.59 2.74 -19.48
CA LEU A 19 -15.15 2.97 -19.41
C LEU A 19 -14.79 4.45 -19.10
N PHE A 20 -15.79 5.33 -19.03
CA PHE A 20 -15.68 6.77 -18.78
C PHE A 20 -16.44 7.25 -17.54
N ARG A 21 -16.84 6.36 -16.62
CA ARG A 21 -17.24 6.82 -15.28
C ARG A 21 -16.02 7.42 -14.60
N GLU A 22 -16.10 8.70 -14.22
CA GLU A 22 -15.17 9.25 -13.23
C GLU A 22 -15.15 8.30 -12.02
N PRO A 23 -13.97 7.96 -11.49
CA PRO A 23 -13.86 7.10 -10.33
C PRO A 23 -14.78 7.63 -9.25
N GLY A 24 -15.72 6.80 -8.76
CA GLY A 24 -16.58 7.21 -7.66
C GLY A 24 -15.70 7.73 -6.52
N LYS A 25 -16.10 8.84 -5.89
CA LYS A 25 -15.51 9.32 -4.63
C LYS A 25 -15.80 8.35 -3.48
N HIS A 26 -15.42 7.09 -3.62
CA HIS A 26 -14.98 6.34 -2.47
C HIS A 26 -13.62 6.91 -2.13
N ASP A 27 -13.56 7.76 -1.10
CA ASP A 27 -12.30 7.96 -0.41
C ASP A 27 -11.85 6.56 0.03
N PRO A 28 -10.79 6.00 -0.55
CA PRO A 28 -10.42 4.63 -0.29
C PRO A 28 -9.87 4.49 1.15
N GLY A 29 -9.84 5.57 1.94
CA GLY A 29 -9.19 5.60 3.25
C GLY A 29 -7.66 5.57 3.12
N PHE A 30 -7.16 5.80 1.90
CA PHE A 30 -5.76 5.78 1.54
C PHE A 30 -5.46 7.10 0.81
N SER A 31 -4.85 8.02 1.53
CA SER A 31 -4.24 9.21 0.95
C SER A 31 -2.74 8.96 0.91
N ILE A 32 -2.19 8.83 -0.30
CA ILE A 32 -0.74 8.73 -0.51
C ILE A 32 -0.08 9.99 0.06
N VAL A 33 -0.76 11.14 -0.03
CA VAL A 33 -0.28 12.42 0.47
C VAL A 33 -1.47 13.35 0.78
N ASN A 34 -1.56 13.88 2.01
CA ASN A 34 -2.64 14.82 2.36
C ASN A 34 -2.33 16.27 1.96
N ASN A 35 -1.07 16.61 1.68
CA ASN A 35 -0.65 17.95 1.27
C ASN A 35 0.69 17.95 0.51
N THR A 36 1.00 19.05 -0.16
CA THR A 36 2.22 19.22 -0.96
C THR A 36 3.52 19.13 -0.13
N GLY A 37 3.48 19.41 1.17
CA GLY A 37 4.63 19.28 2.07
C GLY A 37 5.01 17.82 2.29
N GLN A 38 4.03 16.96 2.54
CA GLN A 38 4.23 15.51 2.68
C GLN A 38 4.76 14.86 1.39
N ALA A 39 4.37 15.38 0.22
CA ALA A 39 4.92 14.89 -1.05
C ALA A 39 6.42 15.20 -1.16
N LYS A 40 6.83 16.38 -0.69
CA LYS A 40 8.25 16.79 -0.65
C LYS A 40 9.06 15.96 0.35
N ASP A 41 8.50 15.63 1.51
CA ASP A 41 9.18 14.80 2.50
C ASP A 41 9.37 13.35 2.02
N ILE A 42 8.39 12.81 1.29
CA ILE A 42 8.48 11.51 0.63
C ILE A 42 9.55 11.53 -0.46
N LEU A 43 9.55 12.55 -1.33
CA LEU A 43 10.57 12.76 -2.36
C LEU A 43 11.97 12.90 -1.76
N ALA A 44 12.13 13.66 -0.68
CA ALA A 44 13.40 13.82 0.00
C ALA A 44 13.89 12.49 0.61
N SER A 45 13.00 11.75 1.27
CA SER A 45 13.32 10.43 1.82
C SER A 45 13.73 9.43 0.74
N GLU A 46 13.07 9.47 -0.41
CA GLU A 46 13.39 8.65 -1.58
C GLU A 46 14.76 9.03 -2.19
N MET A 47 15.06 10.33 -2.29
CA MET A 47 16.36 10.83 -2.77
C MET A 47 17.51 10.44 -1.85
N ASP A 48 17.27 10.39 -0.54
CA ASP A 48 18.24 9.98 0.48
C ASP A 48 18.39 8.45 0.59
N GLY A 49 17.66 7.68 -0.22
CA GLY A 49 17.71 6.22 -0.23
C GLY A 49 17.06 5.56 0.99
N ASN A 50 16.25 6.32 1.74
CA ASN A 50 15.48 5.82 2.87
C ASN A 50 14.22 5.09 2.37
N PRO A 51 13.75 4.06 3.11
CA PRO A 51 12.54 3.35 2.73
C PRO A 51 11.33 4.29 2.72
N VAL A 52 10.65 4.36 1.57
CA VAL A 52 9.44 5.17 1.39
C VAL A 52 8.25 4.42 1.99
N GLN A 53 7.50 5.10 2.86
CA GLN A 53 6.30 4.53 3.49
C GLN A 53 5.20 4.32 2.45
N LEU A 54 4.67 3.10 2.41
CA LEU A 54 3.57 2.76 1.51
C LEU A 54 2.28 3.55 1.83
N TYR A 55 1.96 3.73 3.12
CA TYR A 55 0.87 4.60 3.62
C TYR A 55 1.19 5.12 5.02
N LYS A 56 0.73 6.32 5.38
CA LYS A 56 0.86 6.86 6.75
C LYS A 56 -0.20 6.26 7.67
N THR A 57 0.18 5.32 8.55
CA THR A 57 -0.65 4.95 9.71
C THR A 57 -0.50 6.00 10.82
N ARG A 58 -1.56 6.20 11.63
CA ARG A 58 -1.52 7.12 12.79
C ARG A 58 -0.51 6.69 13.86
N ASN A 59 0.05 5.50 13.75
CA ASN A 59 1.04 4.94 14.65
C ASN A 59 2.19 4.34 13.83
N PRO A 60 3.43 4.88 13.94
CA PRO A 60 4.52 4.57 13.03
C PRO A 60 5.39 3.37 13.48
N ALA A 61 4.87 2.47 14.31
CA ALA A 61 5.69 1.40 14.90
C ALA A 61 6.28 0.45 13.84
N THR A 62 5.58 0.26 12.71
CA THR A 62 6.02 -0.60 11.61
C THR A 62 5.91 0.16 10.30
N THR A 63 7.05 0.36 9.63
CA THR A 63 7.08 0.90 8.26
C THR A 63 7.08 -0.27 7.28
N TYR A 64 6.07 -0.34 6.41
CA TYR A 64 6.05 -1.27 5.29
C TYR A 64 6.67 -0.60 4.06
N GLU A 65 7.69 -1.25 3.51
CA GLU A 65 8.37 -0.80 2.29
C GLU A 65 7.45 -1.01 1.08
N ASP A 66 7.30 0.03 0.26
CA ASP A 66 6.61 -0.05 -1.03
C ASP A 66 7.53 -0.76 -2.06
N PRO A 67 7.16 -1.96 -2.55
CA PRO A 67 7.97 -2.71 -3.50
C PRO A 67 8.16 -1.99 -4.84
N ILE A 68 7.16 -1.21 -5.29
CA ILE A 68 7.22 -0.45 -6.55
C ILE A 68 8.16 0.74 -6.40
N ALA A 69 8.00 1.52 -5.32
CA ALA A 69 8.89 2.66 -5.05
C ALA A 69 10.34 2.22 -4.88
N LYS A 70 10.55 1.08 -4.20
CA LYS A 70 11.88 0.47 -4.07
C LYS A 70 12.48 0.09 -5.42
N ALA A 71 11.72 -0.59 -6.29
CA ALA A 71 12.18 -0.96 -7.62
C ALA A 71 12.55 0.28 -8.47
N GLN A 72 11.74 1.34 -8.40
CA GLN A 72 12.06 2.62 -9.07
C GLN A 72 13.33 3.27 -8.52
N SER A 73 13.53 3.23 -7.19
CA SER A 73 14.75 3.72 -6.55
C SER A 73 15.99 2.96 -7.03
N LEU A 74 15.91 1.63 -7.12
CA LEU A 74 16.99 0.80 -7.66
C LEU A 74 17.29 1.10 -9.13
N ILE A 75 16.28 1.33 -9.96
CA ILE A 75 16.43 1.72 -11.38
C ILE A 75 17.14 3.08 -11.47
N ARG A 76 16.66 4.09 -10.74
CA ARG A 76 17.29 5.43 -10.75
C ARG A 76 18.72 5.38 -10.25
N TRP A 77 18.97 4.62 -9.18
CA TRP A 77 20.31 4.45 -8.62
C TRP A 77 21.26 3.76 -9.62
N HIS A 78 20.77 2.72 -10.32
CA HIS A 78 21.52 2.06 -11.40
C HIS A 78 21.97 3.04 -12.47
N HIS A 79 21.05 3.84 -13.01
CA HIS A 79 21.34 4.76 -14.11
C HIS A 79 22.18 5.97 -13.69
N SER A 80 22.05 6.44 -12.45
CA SER A 80 22.78 7.62 -11.96
C SER A 80 24.20 7.31 -11.50
N HIS A 81 24.43 6.15 -10.88
CA HIS A 81 25.74 5.81 -10.29
C HIS A 81 26.54 4.83 -11.13
N GLN A 82 25.92 4.15 -12.09
CA GLN A 82 26.53 3.07 -12.88
C GLN A 82 27.36 2.09 -12.01
N PRO A 83 26.74 1.54 -10.94
CA PRO A 83 27.46 0.73 -9.96
C PRO A 83 28.04 -0.53 -10.61
N SER A 84 29.06 -1.11 -9.99
CA SER A 84 29.52 -2.46 -10.36
C SER A 84 28.44 -3.51 -10.07
N ASP A 85 28.57 -4.69 -10.68
CA ASP A 85 27.62 -5.78 -10.44
C ASP A 85 27.61 -6.20 -8.95
N ASP A 86 28.77 -6.19 -8.29
CA ASP A 86 28.89 -6.51 -6.87
C ASP A 86 28.19 -5.45 -6.01
N GLU A 87 28.39 -4.17 -6.30
CA GLU A 87 27.71 -3.07 -5.61
C GLU A 87 26.19 -3.16 -5.78
N PHE A 88 25.71 -3.51 -6.98
CA PHE A 88 24.27 -3.68 -7.21
C PHE A 88 23.72 -4.88 -6.43
N ARG A 89 24.43 -6.00 -6.40
CA ARG A 89 24.03 -7.21 -5.66
C ARG A 89 23.88 -6.95 -4.17
N THR A 90 24.67 -6.07 -3.57
CA THR A 90 24.50 -5.72 -2.13
C THR A 90 23.15 -5.06 -1.82
N ARG A 91 22.50 -4.46 -2.81
CA ARG A 91 21.17 -3.82 -2.66
C ARG A 91 20.00 -4.73 -3.00
N VAL A 92 20.25 -5.88 -3.61
CA VAL A 92 19.24 -6.89 -3.93
C VAL A 92 18.83 -7.62 -2.65
N LYS A 93 17.59 -7.44 -2.21
CA LYS A 93 17.08 -8.06 -0.96
C LYS A 93 15.85 -8.94 -1.18
N SER A 94 15.25 -8.91 -2.37
CA SER A 94 14.05 -9.65 -2.69
C SER A 94 14.12 -10.35 -4.05
N VAL A 95 13.14 -11.21 -4.33
CA VAL A 95 13.03 -11.92 -5.62
C VAL A 95 12.75 -10.92 -6.75
N GLU A 96 11.96 -9.88 -6.47
CA GLU A 96 11.69 -8.77 -7.37
C GLU A 96 12.97 -8.01 -7.71
N ASP A 97 13.79 -7.69 -6.70
CA ASP A 97 15.09 -7.03 -6.88
C ASP A 97 16.05 -7.89 -7.72
N GLN A 98 16.03 -9.20 -7.51
CA GLN A 98 16.86 -10.14 -8.25
C GLN A 98 16.46 -10.23 -9.72
N LEU A 99 15.15 -10.24 -10.01
CA LEU A 99 14.66 -10.22 -11.38
C LEU A 99 14.96 -8.88 -12.05
N LEU A 100 14.84 -7.77 -11.32
CA LEU A 100 15.23 -6.44 -11.80
C LEU A 100 16.73 -6.39 -12.13
N PHE A 101 17.60 -6.95 -11.27
CA PHE A 101 19.04 -7.05 -11.56
C PHE A 101 19.30 -7.78 -12.88
N LEU A 102 18.68 -8.95 -13.07
CA LEU A 102 18.82 -9.72 -14.31
C LEU A 102 18.31 -8.90 -15.51
N LEU A 103 17.19 -8.19 -15.38
CA LEU A 103 16.63 -7.36 -16.45
C LEU A 103 17.49 -6.14 -16.80
N LEU A 104 18.34 -5.67 -15.89
CA LEU A 104 19.22 -4.53 -16.13
C LEU A 104 20.62 -4.95 -16.60
N ARG A 105 21.14 -6.08 -16.11
CA ARG A 105 22.55 -6.50 -16.30
C ARG A 105 22.72 -7.85 -17.01
N GLY A 106 21.67 -8.65 -17.08
CA GLY A 106 21.72 -9.97 -17.69
C GLY A 106 21.90 -9.91 -19.20
N ASP A 107 22.72 -10.82 -19.71
CA ASP A 107 22.80 -11.10 -21.13
C ASP A 107 21.55 -11.87 -21.56
N MET A 108 20.68 -11.19 -22.31
CA MET A 108 19.40 -11.74 -22.77
C MET A 108 18.92 -10.98 -24.01
N SER A 109 18.23 -11.72 -24.88
CA SER A 109 17.53 -11.14 -26.03
C SER A 109 16.39 -10.21 -25.60
N ASP A 110 15.99 -9.30 -26.51
CA ASP A 110 14.89 -8.37 -26.26
C ASP A 110 13.57 -9.08 -25.92
N ASN A 111 13.29 -10.21 -26.56
CA ASN A 111 12.11 -11.03 -26.26
C ASN A 111 12.14 -11.60 -24.84
N GLN A 112 13.30 -12.04 -24.36
CA GLN A 112 13.46 -12.52 -22.98
C GLN A 112 13.32 -11.37 -21.99
N ARG A 113 13.88 -10.20 -22.32
CA ARG A 113 13.78 -8.99 -21.50
C ARG A 113 12.34 -8.49 -21.38
N ALA A 114 11.60 -8.42 -22.49
CA ALA A 114 10.19 -8.05 -22.50
C ALA A 114 9.34 -9.01 -21.64
N ASN A 115 9.54 -10.31 -21.79
CA ASN A 115 8.84 -11.31 -20.96
C ASN A 115 9.22 -11.20 -19.48
N GLY A 116 10.48 -10.91 -19.17
CA GLY A 116 10.92 -10.70 -17.80
C GLY A 116 10.31 -9.44 -17.18
N LEU A 117 10.14 -8.34 -17.94
CA LEU A 117 9.46 -7.13 -17.47
C LEU A 117 7.99 -7.39 -17.12
N VAL A 118 7.27 -8.18 -17.92
CA VAL A 118 5.90 -8.59 -17.60
C VAL A 118 5.86 -9.42 -16.31
N LYS A 119 6.81 -10.35 -16.13
CA LYS A 119 6.93 -11.13 -14.89
C LYS A 119 7.25 -10.24 -13.68
N LEU A 120 8.14 -9.27 -13.84
CA LEU A 120 8.50 -8.32 -12.79
C LEU A 120 7.28 -7.48 -12.38
N ALA A 121 6.53 -6.95 -13.33
CA ALA A 121 5.32 -6.17 -13.05
C ALA A 121 4.30 -6.99 -12.23
N LYS A 122 4.10 -8.26 -12.59
CA LYS A 122 3.23 -9.17 -11.82
C LYS A 122 3.75 -9.39 -10.40
N LEU A 123 5.04 -9.69 -10.24
CA LEU A 123 5.63 -9.92 -8.91
C LEU A 123 5.54 -8.67 -8.03
N LEU A 124 5.80 -7.48 -8.58
CA LEU A 124 5.65 -6.21 -7.87
C LEU A 124 4.20 -5.98 -7.44
N ALA A 125 3.22 -6.25 -8.31
CA ALA A 125 1.79 -6.14 -7.95
C ALA A 125 1.39 -7.13 -6.84
N ASP A 126 1.88 -8.38 -6.90
CA ASP A 126 1.62 -9.39 -5.88
C ASP A 126 2.32 -9.03 -4.55
N ALA A 127 3.52 -8.46 -4.59
CA ALA A 127 4.22 -7.93 -3.42
C ALA A 127 3.48 -6.75 -2.79
N GLN A 128 3.02 -5.81 -3.62
CA GLN A 128 2.22 -4.65 -3.21
C GLN A 128 0.96 -5.10 -2.46
N LYS A 129 0.20 -6.02 -3.04
CA LYS A 129 -1.03 -6.55 -2.42
C LYS A 129 -0.74 -7.23 -1.08
N ARG A 130 0.36 -7.98 -0.97
CA ARG A 130 0.79 -8.58 0.31
C ARG A 130 1.07 -7.53 1.37
N GLN A 131 1.74 -6.42 1.01
CA GLN A 131 2.00 -5.32 1.94
C GLN A 131 0.70 -4.61 2.36
N GLU A 132 -0.23 -4.41 1.42
CA GLU A 132 -1.55 -3.83 1.70
C GLU A 132 -2.39 -4.72 2.64
N ASP A 133 -2.37 -6.03 2.44
CA ASP A 133 -3.07 -7.00 3.30
C ASP A 133 -2.49 -7.00 4.72
N LEU A 134 -1.17 -6.93 4.87
CA LEU A 134 -0.50 -6.83 6.17
C LEU A 134 -0.87 -5.53 6.87
N LEU A 135 -0.80 -4.40 6.16
CA LEU A 135 -1.20 -3.10 6.69
C LEU A 135 -2.67 -3.08 7.13
N HIS A 136 -3.55 -3.69 6.35
CA HIS A 136 -4.97 -3.77 6.69
C HIS A 136 -5.18 -4.59 7.97
N ARG A 137 -4.47 -5.72 8.13
CA ARG A 137 -4.52 -6.53 9.36
C ARG A 137 -4.08 -5.71 10.58
N ASP A 138 -2.93 -5.04 10.49
CA ASP A 138 -2.41 -4.22 11.58
C ASP A 138 -3.36 -3.08 11.96
N LYS A 139 -3.96 -2.39 10.97
CA LYS A 139 -4.98 -1.36 11.21
C LYS A 139 -6.21 -1.92 11.92
N VAL A 140 -6.68 -3.10 11.54
CA VAL A 140 -7.85 -3.74 12.17
C VAL A 140 -7.53 -4.12 13.62
N GLU A 141 -6.34 -4.67 13.89
CA GLU A 141 -5.90 -4.99 15.24
C GLU A 141 -5.75 -3.74 16.11
N GLU A 142 -5.14 -2.68 15.57
CA GLU A 142 -4.99 -1.41 16.26
C GLU A 142 -6.34 -0.78 16.60
N ARG A 143 -7.29 -0.80 15.66
CA ARG A 143 -8.65 -0.32 15.90
C ARG A 143 -9.31 -1.09 17.04
N LYS A 144 -9.20 -2.42 17.05
CA LYS A 144 -9.74 -3.27 18.13
C LYS A 144 -9.11 -2.92 19.49
N ARG A 145 -7.79 -2.75 19.56
CA ARG A 145 -7.09 -2.34 20.79
C ARG A 145 -7.58 -0.97 21.28
N THR A 146 -7.71 -0.02 20.37
CA THR A 146 -8.18 1.34 20.67
C THR A 146 -9.63 1.33 21.20
N GLU A 147 -10.51 0.55 20.57
CA GLU A 147 -11.91 0.37 21.01
C GLU A 147 -12.00 -0.27 22.40
N GLN A 148 -11.15 -1.27 22.70
CA GLN A 148 -11.05 -1.88 24.03
C GLN A 148 -10.58 -0.88 25.09
N MET A 149 -9.55 -0.09 24.80
CA MET A 149 -9.05 0.96 25.72
C MET A 149 -10.11 2.04 25.99
N LEU A 150 -10.86 2.46 24.96
CA LEU A 150 -11.97 3.41 25.10
C LEU A 150 -13.08 2.83 25.97
N LYS A 151 -13.45 1.56 25.78
CA LYS A 151 -14.46 0.87 26.60
C LYS A 151 -14.01 0.75 28.06
N ALA A 152 -12.76 0.36 28.31
CA ALA A 152 -12.19 0.26 29.65
C ALA A 152 -12.17 1.63 30.36
N SER A 153 -11.79 2.69 29.64
CA SER A 153 -11.78 4.06 30.17
C SER A 153 -13.18 4.55 30.55
N ARG A 154 -14.19 4.29 29.70
CA ARG A 154 -15.60 4.60 30.01
C ARG A 154 -16.11 3.87 31.24
N MET A 155 -15.81 2.58 31.39
CA MET A 155 -16.21 1.80 32.58
C MET A 155 -15.51 2.30 33.86
N ALA A 156 -14.22 2.62 33.79
CA ALA A 156 -13.48 3.18 34.91
C ALA A 156 -14.04 4.54 35.35
N GLU A 157 -14.43 5.38 34.40
CA GLU A 157 -15.05 6.68 34.69
C GLU A 157 -16.45 6.53 35.29
N GLN A 158 -17.26 5.58 34.80
CA GLN A 158 -18.57 5.27 35.37
C GLN A 158 -18.47 4.75 36.81
N MET A 159 -17.54 3.84 37.09
CA MET A 159 -17.25 3.35 38.45
C MET A 159 -16.80 4.47 39.39
N ARG A 160 -15.95 5.40 38.90
CA ARG A 160 -15.55 6.58 39.69
C ARG A 160 -16.73 7.49 40.01
N ARG A 161 -17.68 7.66 39.09
CA ARG A 161 -18.89 8.47 39.32
C ARG A 161 -19.83 7.81 40.33
N GLN A 162 -20.05 6.50 40.24
CA GLN A 162 -20.85 5.76 41.23
C GLN A 162 -20.25 5.86 42.64
N ARG A 163 -18.93 5.62 42.78
CA ARG A 163 -18.25 5.75 44.09
C ARG A 163 -18.25 7.16 44.68
N ARG A 164 -18.42 8.20 43.85
CA ARG A 164 -18.59 9.58 44.32
C ARG A 164 -20.04 9.92 44.67
N GLY A 165 -21.02 9.23 44.08
CA GLY A 165 -22.44 9.38 44.41
C GLY A 165 -22.83 8.69 45.73
N ASP A 166 -22.14 7.62 46.11
CA ASP A 166 -22.39 6.89 47.37
C ASP A 166 -21.71 7.53 48.60
N GLY A 167 -21.05 8.70 48.44
CA GLY A 167 -20.34 9.40 49.51
C GLY A 167 -21.08 10.59 50.14
N ASP A 168 -22.23 10.98 49.59
CA ASP A 168 -23.05 12.13 50.04
C ASP A 168 -24.48 11.70 50.46
N ALA A 169 -24.64 10.49 51.02
CA ALA A 169 -25.90 9.99 51.58
C ALA A 169 -25.73 9.51 53.03
#